data_AF-A0A238UTQ0-F1
#
_entry.id   AF-A0A238UTQ0-F1
#
_cell.length_a   1.000
_cell.length_b   1.000
_cell.length_c   1.000
_cell.angle_alpha   90.00
_cell.angle_beta   90.00
_cell.angle_gamma   90.00
#
_symmetry.space_group_name_H-M   'P 1'
#
loop_
_entity.id
_entity.type
_entity.pdbx_description
1 polymer ?
#
loop_
_entity_poly.entity_id
_entity_poly.type
_entity_poly.pdbx_seq_one_letter_code
_entity_poly.pdbx_strand_id
1 'polypeptide(L)'
;MSIAAQRAVAERLRAAFEAAGGQPVECSILQPARVFLDLYGEDIRARAYVTQDPDRGEQMLRPDFTLPVVQMHMSHGAEIARYTYSGEVFRRQEDHPERASEYLQVGYEVFDGRDPAAADAEVFSLFSEVLKPYGLRAATGDMGILLAAVQGLETSERRRAALLRHIWRPKRFRALMDRFSGRAPVPPTRAALLAAEDPMAGAGTMIGLRSQEEIAARISALREDAAEPPLSAGQVALIDAVLAVRETCVFALEHLRDIAVDMPSIGTAVEQFSRRCDAMYQRGVDVQKLDFEAAYGRTSMEYYDGFVFGFYPEARPDLPPVATGGRYDALTQRLGDGASIPAVGGVIRPDILCSLEQGQ
;
A
#
# COMPACT_ATOMS: atom_id res chain seq x y z
N MET A 1 5.24 -29.96 2.56
CA MET A 1 4.32 -30.23 1.43
C MET A 1 5.11 -30.24 0.14
N SER A 2 4.70 -30.98 -0.89
CA SER A 2 5.45 -31.00 -2.16
C SER A 2 5.20 -29.73 -2.96
N ILE A 3 6.27 -29.23 -3.61
CA ILE A 3 6.21 -28.12 -4.58
C ILE A 3 5.21 -28.46 -5.71
N ALA A 4 5.09 -29.74 -6.07
CA ALA A 4 4.14 -30.22 -7.07
C ALA A 4 2.67 -29.92 -6.72
N ALA A 5 2.28 -30.09 -5.45
CA ALA A 5 0.91 -29.77 -5.01
C ALA A 5 0.63 -28.26 -5.10
N GLN A 6 1.60 -27.44 -4.69
CA GLN A 6 1.48 -25.99 -4.77
C GLN A 6 1.39 -25.52 -6.23
N ARG A 7 2.15 -26.12 -7.15
CA ARG A 7 2.07 -25.84 -8.60
C ARG A 7 0.72 -26.22 -9.18
N ALA A 8 0.15 -27.37 -8.81
CA ALA A 8 -1.17 -27.77 -9.27
C ALA A 8 -2.27 -26.79 -8.81
N VAL A 9 -2.21 -26.31 -7.56
CA VAL A 9 -3.12 -25.24 -7.09
C VAL A 9 -2.86 -23.95 -7.86
N ALA A 10 -1.60 -23.59 -8.10
CA ALA A 10 -1.25 -22.38 -8.84
C ALA A 10 -1.80 -22.41 -10.28
N GLU A 11 -1.69 -23.54 -10.97
CA GLU A 11 -2.23 -23.75 -12.32
C GLU A 11 -3.76 -23.61 -12.35
N ARG A 12 -4.46 -24.19 -11.37
CA ARG A 12 -5.92 -24.06 -11.23
C ARG A 12 -6.35 -22.60 -11.04
N LEU A 13 -5.66 -21.86 -10.17
CA LEU A 13 -5.93 -20.45 -9.92
C LEU A 13 -5.68 -19.61 -11.17
N ARG A 14 -4.54 -19.82 -11.84
CA ARG A 14 -4.19 -19.12 -13.09
C ARG A 14 -5.23 -19.38 -14.18
N ALA A 15 -5.68 -20.62 -14.35
CA ALA A 15 -6.71 -20.98 -15.31
C ALA A 15 -8.04 -20.26 -15.04
N ALA A 16 -8.42 -20.06 -13.77
CA ALA A 16 -9.61 -19.28 -13.42
C ALA A 16 -9.47 -17.80 -13.81
N PHE A 17 -8.28 -17.22 -13.62
CA PHE A 17 -7.99 -15.84 -14.02
C PHE A 17 -7.89 -15.67 -15.55
N GLU A 18 -7.38 -16.65 -16.28
CA GLU A 18 -7.42 -16.68 -17.74
C GLU A 18 -8.85 -16.75 -18.27
N ALA A 19 -9.70 -17.58 -17.66
CA ALA A 19 -11.12 -17.66 -18.01
C ALA A 19 -11.88 -16.34 -17.76
N ALA A 20 -11.40 -15.54 -16.80
CA ALA A 20 -11.89 -14.18 -16.54
C ALA A 20 -11.32 -13.12 -17.50
N GLY A 21 -10.49 -13.50 -18.47
CA GLY A 21 -9.91 -12.61 -19.48
C GLY A 21 -8.49 -12.12 -19.15
N GLY A 22 -7.86 -12.63 -18.10
CA GLY A 22 -6.47 -12.33 -17.76
C GLY A 22 -5.51 -12.93 -18.79
N GLN A 23 -4.73 -12.08 -19.44
CA GLN A 23 -3.68 -12.53 -20.35
C GLN A 23 -2.47 -13.03 -19.54
N PRO A 24 -2.00 -14.27 -19.75
CA PRO A 24 -0.82 -14.78 -19.08
C PRO A 24 0.41 -13.94 -19.41
N VAL A 25 1.11 -13.51 -18.38
CA VAL A 25 2.38 -12.78 -18.51
C VAL A 25 3.46 -13.42 -17.64
N GLU A 26 4.68 -13.32 -18.12
CA GLU A 26 5.87 -13.69 -17.38
C GLU A 26 6.72 -12.45 -17.12
N CYS A 27 7.38 -12.44 -15.97
CA CYS A 27 8.31 -11.40 -15.58
C CYS A 27 9.66 -12.05 -15.25
N SER A 28 10.76 -11.33 -15.41
CA SER A 28 12.08 -11.84 -15.01
C SER A 28 12.15 -12.01 -13.48
N ILE A 29 12.90 -13.00 -13.01
CA ILE A 29 13.14 -13.18 -11.56
C ILE A 29 14.09 -12.10 -11.05
N LEU A 30 15.19 -11.87 -11.77
CA LEU A 30 16.15 -10.80 -11.45
C LEU A 30 15.64 -9.48 -12.00
N GLN A 31 15.60 -8.48 -11.13
CA GLN A 31 15.16 -7.13 -11.42
C GLN A 31 16.23 -6.11 -10.98
N PRO A 32 16.35 -4.95 -11.64
CA PRO A 32 17.24 -3.89 -11.17
C PRO A 32 16.82 -3.41 -9.77
N ALA A 33 17.73 -3.42 -8.81
CA ALA A 33 17.39 -3.11 -7.40
C ALA A 33 16.82 -1.70 -7.24
N ARG A 34 17.30 -0.75 -8.05
CA ARG A 34 16.84 0.65 -8.04
C ARG A 34 15.32 0.80 -8.15
N VAL A 35 14.65 -0.05 -8.94
CA VAL A 35 13.19 0.05 -9.13
C VAL A 35 12.45 -0.17 -7.81
N PHE A 36 12.90 -1.14 -7.02
CA PHE A 36 12.32 -1.43 -5.70
C PHE A 36 12.71 -0.39 -4.66
N LEU A 37 13.96 0.09 -4.70
CA LEU A 37 14.44 1.11 -3.76
C LEU A 37 13.73 2.45 -3.96
N ASP A 38 13.49 2.85 -5.21
CA ASP A 38 12.77 4.09 -5.52
C ASP A 38 11.32 4.02 -5.01
N LEU A 39 10.69 2.83 -5.04
CA LEU A 39 9.33 2.61 -4.55
C LEU A 39 9.26 2.48 -3.02
N TYR A 40 9.95 1.49 -2.47
CA TYR A 40 9.83 1.05 -1.08
C TYR A 40 10.84 1.71 -0.13
N GLY A 41 11.80 2.46 -0.67
CA GLY A 41 12.92 2.98 0.09
C GLY A 41 13.91 1.89 0.51
N GLU A 42 14.90 2.29 1.30
CA GLU A 42 15.97 1.40 1.77
C GLU A 42 15.49 0.26 2.68
N ASP A 43 14.33 0.40 3.32
CA ASP A 43 13.73 -0.61 4.20
C ASP A 43 13.47 -1.96 3.46
N ILE A 44 13.31 -1.94 2.13
CA ILE A 44 13.10 -3.16 1.34
C ILE A 44 14.31 -4.10 1.36
N ARG A 45 15.52 -3.58 1.57
CA ARG A 45 16.76 -4.39 1.61
C ARG A 45 16.77 -5.42 2.74
N ALA A 46 16.13 -5.10 3.86
CA ALA A 46 15.97 -6.04 4.97
C ALA A 46 15.07 -7.23 4.59
N ARG A 47 14.15 -7.02 3.64
CA ARG A 47 13.10 -7.97 3.25
C ARG A 47 13.32 -8.62 1.88
N ALA A 48 14.40 -8.28 1.17
CA ALA A 48 14.67 -8.76 -0.18
C ALA A 48 16.06 -9.39 -0.31
N TYR A 49 16.21 -10.29 -1.28
CA TYR A 49 17.50 -10.86 -1.66
C TYR A 49 18.14 -10.00 -2.75
N VAL A 50 19.33 -9.47 -2.45
CA VAL A 50 20.09 -8.59 -3.34
C VAL A 50 21.34 -9.33 -3.82
N THR A 51 21.70 -9.12 -5.07
CA THR A 51 22.93 -9.63 -5.68
C THR A 51 23.60 -8.54 -6.50
N GLN A 52 24.89 -8.72 -6.80
CA GLN A 52 25.65 -7.79 -7.62
C GLN A 52 25.95 -8.43 -8.97
N ASP A 53 25.55 -7.77 -10.05
CA ASP A 53 25.95 -8.11 -11.41
C ASP A 53 27.10 -7.18 -11.85
N PRO A 54 28.20 -7.70 -12.42
CA PRO A 54 29.33 -6.87 -12.84
C PRO A 54 28.98 -5.79 -13.88
N ASP A 55 28.05 -6.09 -14.80
CA ASP A 55 27.69 -5.22 -15.91
C ASP A 55 26.42 -4.42 -15.63
N ARG A 56 25.44 -5.05 -14.98
CA ARG A 56 24.11 -4.46 -14.71
C ARG A 56 24.02 -3.77 -13.34
N GLY A 57 25.04 -3.89 -12.50
CA GLY A 57 25.04 -3.34 -11.15
C GLY A 57 24.16 -4.14 -10.19
N GLU A 58 23.64 -3.47 -9.17
CA GLU A 58 22.88 -4.14 -8.11
C GLU A 58 21.51 -4.65 -8.61
N GLN A 59 21.26 -5.94 -8.41
CA GLN A 59 20.04 -6.64 -8.79
C GLN A 59 19.32 -7.18 -7.54
N MET A 60 18.02 -7.43 -7.67
CA MET A 60 17.17 -7.98 -6.62
C MET A 60 16.35 -9.14 -7.19
N LEU A 61 16.25 -10.25 -6.43
CA LEU A 61 15.24 -11.26 -6.73
C LEU A 61 13.87 -10.66 -6.46
N ARG A 62 12.94 -10.76 -7.42
CA ARG A 62 11.63 -10.13 -7.31
C ARG A 62 10.92 -10.54 -6.00
N PRO A 63 10.48 -9.59 -5.16
CA PRO A 63 9.67 -9.86 -3.97
C PRO A 63 8.19 -10.00 -4.30
N ASP A 64 7.74 -9.54 -5.46
CA ASP A 64 6.39 -9.65 -5.99
C ASP A 64 6.40 -9.60 -7.53
N PHE A 65 5.21 -9.79 -8.13
CA PHE A 65 4.97 -9.63 -9.56
C PHE A 65 4.38 -8.29 -9.94
N THR A 66 3.65 -7.62 -9.04
CA THR A 66 2.92 -6.39 -9.35
C THR A 66 3.85 -5.33 -9.92
N LEU A 67 5.03 -5.11 -9.31
CA LEU A 67 5.95 -4.09 -9.80
C LEU A 67 6.46 -4.40 -11.22
N PRO A 68 7.01 -5.59 -11.52
CA PRO A 68 7.36 -5.98 -12.89
C PRO A 68 6.21 -5.92 -13.90
N VAL A 69 4.99 -6.30 -13.51
CA VAL A 69 3.81 -6.25 -14.39
C VAL A 69 3.44 -4.81 -14.71
N VAL A 70 3.46 -3.90 -13.72
CA VAL A 70 3.25 -2.47 -13.97
C VAL A 70 4.32 -1.92 -14.91
N GLN A 71 5.60 -2.24 -14.71
CA GLN A 71 6.66 -1.78 -15.62
C GLN A 71 6.45 -2.27 -17.06
N MET A 72 6.11 -3.54 -17.23
CA MET A 72 5.80 -4.12 -18.53
C MET A 72 4.60 -3.42 -19.19
N HIS A 73 3.53 -3.20 -18.43
CA HIS A 73 2.34 -2.49 -18.92
C HIS A 73 2.64 -1.04 -19.28
N MET A 74 3.34 -0.28 -18.43
CA MET A 74 3.68 1.11 -18.74
C MET A 74 4.60 1.24 -19.96
N SER A 75 5.40 0.21 -20.24
CA SER A 75 6.31 0.21 -21.40
C SER A 75 5.63 -0.20 -22.71
N HIS A 76 4.73 -1.20 -22.68
CA HIS A 76 4.21 -1.85 -23.90
C HIS A 76 2.73 -2.27 -23.82
N GLY A 77 2.05 -1.94 -22.73
CA GLY A 77 0.67 -2.33 -22.48
C GLY A 77 -0.33 -1.61 -23.36
N ALA A 78 -1.48 -2.26 -23.57
CA ALA A 78 -2.64 -1.58 -24.16
C ALA A 78 -3.26 -0.60 -23.15
N GLU A 79 -4.04 0.37 -23.63
CA GLU A 79 -4.77 1.31 -22.76
C GLU A 79 -5.69 0.61 -21.75
N ILE A 80 -6.17 -0.59 -22.09
CA ILE A 80 -6.98 -1.42 -21.18
C ILE A 80 -6.45 -2.84 -21.22
N ALA A 81 -6.12 -3.38 -20.07
CA ALA A 81 -5.54 -4.71 -19.97
C ALA A 81 -5.95 -5.45 -18.70
N ARG A 82 -6.01 -6.77 -18.82
CA ARG A 82 -6.14 -7.72 -17.72
C ARG A 82 -4.99 -8.70 -17.86
N TYR A 83 -4.20 -8.86 -16.81
CA TYR A 83 -3.08 -9.79 -16.80
C TYR A 83 -3.23 -10.83 -15.70
N THR A 84 -2.68 -12.01 -15.92
CA THR A 84 -2.49 -13.00 -14.87
C THR A 84 -1.10 -13.58 -14.95
N TYR A 85 -0.56 -14.03 -13.82
CA TYR A 85 0.75 -14.61 -13.72
C TYR A 85 0.76 -15.72 -12.68
N SER A 86 1.74 -16.61 -12.79
CA SER A 86 2.04 -17.65 -11.79
C SER A 86 3.54 -17.88 -11.76
N GLY A 87 4.16 -17.80 -10.58
CA GLY A 87 5.57 -18.16 -10.43
C GLY A 87 6.16 -17.81 -9.08
N GLU A 88 7.45 -18.08 -8.92
CA GLU A 88 8.16 -17.93 -7.65
C GLU A 88 8.48 -16.46 -7.35
N VAL A 89 8.42 -16.10 -6.06
CA VAL A 89 8.90 -14.83 -5.52
C VAL A 89 9.77 -15.08 -4.29
N PHE A 90 10.61 -14.11 -3.97
CA PHE A 90 11.65 -14.25 -2.96
C PHE A 90 11.58 -13.11 -1.94
N ARG A 91 11.26 -13.45 -0.68
CA ARG A 91 11.24 -12.48 0.43
C ARG A 91 11.99 -13.02 1.63
N ARG A 92 12.90 -12.21 2.19
CA ARG A 92 13.56 -12.53 3.45
C ARG A 92 12.56 -12.42 4.60
N GLN A 93 12.54 -13.43 5.46
CA GLN A 93 11.66 -13.48 6.62
C GLN A 93 12.46 -13.16 7.89
N GLU A 94 12.51 -11.89 8.27
CA GLU A 94 13.31 -11.45 9.43
C GLU A 94 12.64 -11.82 10.75
N ASP A 95 11.36 -11.48 10.91
CA ASP A 95 10.60 -11.74 12.13
C ASP A 95 10.03 -13.17 12.23
N HIS A 96 9.99 -13.87 11.10
CA HIS A 96 9.30 -15.16 10.93
C HIS A 96 10.13 -16.17 10.14
N PRO A 97 11.31 -16.57 10.64
CA PRO A 97 12.25 -17.44 9.91
C PRO A 97 11.68 -18.82 9.56
N GLU A 98 10.59 -19.23 10.21
CA GLU A 98 9.83 -20.45 9.88
C GLU A 98 9.07 -20.35 8.55
N ARG A 99 8.82 -19.14 8.05
CA ARG A 99 8.12 -18.93 6.78
C ARG A 99 9.07 -19.19 5.61
N ALA A 100 8.50 -19.74 4.54
CA ALA A 100 9.24 -19.92 3.30
C ALA A 100 9.70 -18.55 2.76
N SER A 101 10.98 -18.47 2.41
CA SER A 101 11.56 -17.29 1.77
C SER A 101 11.43 -17.30 0.25
N GLU A 102 11.15 -18.48 -0.32
CA GLU A 102 10.77 -18.72 -1.71
C GLU A 102 9.37 -19.35 -1.70
N TYR A 103 8.42 -18.77 -2.44
CA TYR A 103 7.06 -19.31 -2.55
C TYR A 103 6.39 -18.85 -3.85
N LEU A 104 5.31 -19.53 -4.23
CA LEU A 104 4.55 -19.21 -5.43
C LEU A 104 3.56 -18.07 -5.18
N GLN A 105 3.37 -17.24 -6.19
CA GLN A 105 2.32 -16.24 -6.27
C GLN A 105 1.52 -16.46 -7.56
N VAL A 106 0.20 -16.36 -7.45
CA VAL A 106 -0.70 -16.28 -8.60
C VAL A 106 -1.52 -15.02 -8.48
N GLY A 107 -1.52 -14.17 -9.49
CA GLY A 107 -2.21 -12.88 -9.41
C GLY A 107 -3.03 -12.57 -10.64
N TYR A 108 -3.83 -11.51 -10.48
CA TYR A 108 -4.67 -10.93 -11.50
C TYR A 108 -4.62 -9.41 -11.35
N GLU A 109 -4.27 -8.72 -12.42
CA GLU A 109 -4.03 -7.28 -12.45
C GLU A 109 -4.91 -6.66 -13.54
N VAL A 110 -5.59 -5.56 -13.21
CA VAL A 110 -6.50 -4.83 -14.10
C VAL A 110 -6.00 -3.40 -14.25
N PHE A 111 -5.79 -3.00 -15.50
CA PHE A 111 -5.45 -1.65 -15.92
C PHE A 111 -6.64 -1.13 -16.73
N ASP A 112 -7.54 -0.36 -16.11
CA ASP A 112 -8.74 0.18 -16.74
C ASP A 112 -9.19 1.44 -16.00
N GLY A 113 -8.95 2.60 -16.62
CA GLY A 113 -9.28 3.91 -16.04
C GLY A 113 -10.74 4.34 -16.21
N ARG A 114 -11.57 3.60 -16.96
CA ARG A 114 -12.92 4.07 -17.32
C ARG A 114 -13.89 4.05 -16.15
N ASP A 115 -13.82 3.02 -15.30
CA ASP A 115 -14.61 2.92 -14.09
C ASP A 115 -13.80 2.20 -12.99
N PRO A 116 -13.00 2.95 -12.20
CA PRO A 116 -12.19 2.40 -11.13
C PRO A 116 -12.98 1.59 -10.10
N ALA A 117 -14.22 2.01 -9.77
CA ALA A 117 -15.05 1.30 -8.82
C ALA A 117 -15.49 -0.07 -9.36
N ALA A 118 -15.81 -0.15 -10.66
CA ALA A 118 -16.13 -1.41 -11.31
C ALA A 118 -14.91 -2.34 -11.45
N ALA A 119 -13.72 -1.80 -11.72
CA ALA A 119 -12.48 -2.58 -11.76
C ALA A 119 -12.13 -3.14 -10.37
N ASP A 120 -12.28 -2.35 -9.31
CA ASP A 120 -12.05 -2.79 -7.93
C ASP A 120 -13.02 -3.91 -7.53
N ALA A 121 -14.29 -3.77 -7.92
CA ALA A 121 -15.30 -4.81 -7.71
C ALA A 121 -15.04 -6.08 -8.54
N GLU A 122 -14.56 -5.96 -9.77
CA GLU A 122 -14.15 -7.09 -10.62
C GLU A 122 -13.08 -7.92 -9.92
N VAL A 123 -11.96 -7.29 -9.52
CA VAL A 123 -10.85 -7.98 -8.86
C VAL A 123 -11.32 -8.64 -7.56
N PHE A 124 -12.00 -7.89 -6.68
CA PHE A 124 -12.42 -8.42 -5.40
C PHE A 124 -13.40 -9.59 -5.53
N SER A 125 -14.41 -9.47 -6.40
CA SER A 125 -15.40 -10.53 -6.60
C SER A 125 -14.79 -11.80 -7.20
N LEU A 126 -13.84 -11.66 -8.14
CA LEU A 126 -13.12 -12.79 -8.73
C LEU A 126 -12.30 -13.54 -7.67
N PHE A 127 -11.60 -12.81 -6.80
CA PHE A 127 -10.87 -13.42 -5.67
C PHE A 127 -11.83 -14.08 -4.69
N SER A 128 -12.93 -13.41 -4.35
CA SER A 128 -13.95 -13.94 -3.45
C SER A 128 -14.56 -15.25 -3.98
N GLU A 129 -14.83 -15.34 -5.29
CA GLU A 129 -15.41 -16.55 -5.89
C GLU A 129 -14.38 -17.69 -5.95
N VAL A 130 -13.16 -17.43 -6.40
CA VAL A 130 -12.10 -18.45 -6.48
C VAL A 130 -11.71 -18.98 -5.09
N LEU A 131 -11.78 -18.14 -4.06
CA LEU A 131 -11.43 -18.50 -2.69
C LEU A 131 -12.62 -18.99 -1.85
N LYS A 132 -13.84 -18.92 -2.38
CA LYS A 132 -15.08 -19.34 -1.69
C LYS A 132 -15.02 -20.74 -1.06
N PRO A 133 -14.43 -21.77 -1.71
CA PRO A 133 -14.36 -23.11 -1.11
C PRO A 133 -13.56 -23.18 0.20
N TYR A 134 -12.70 -22.20 0.48
CA TYR A 134 -11.82 -22.19 1.64
C TYR A 134 -12.42 -21.48 2.87
N GLY A 135 -13.61 -20.87 2.74
CA GLY A 135 -14.31 -20.24 3.88
C GLY A 135 -13.51 -19.15 4.58
N LEU A 136 -12.74 -18.36 3.82
CA LEU A 136 -11.87 -17.31 4.36
C LEU A 136 -12.67 -16.07 4.74
N ARG A 137 -12.25 -15.37 5.81
CA ARG A 137 -12.77 -14.04 6.12
C ARG A 137 -12.10 -13.01 5.22
N ALA A 138 -12.91 -12.20 4.53
CA ALA A 138 -12.44 -11.05 3.79
C ALA A 138 -12.43 -9.80 4.68
N ALA A 139 -11.40 -8.97 4.53
CA ALA A 139 -11.32 -7.63 5.12
C ALA A 139 -10.95 -6.62 4.04
N THR A 140 -11.52 -5.43 4.12
CA THR A 140 -11.29 -4.34 3.16
C THR A 140 -10.93 -3.03 3.83
N GLY A 141 -10.42 -2.09 3.05
CA GLY A 141 -10.17 -0.71 3.44
C GLY A 141 -10.03 0.19 2.23
N ASP A 142 -9.79 1.47 2.48
CA ASP A 142 -9.56 2.45 1.42
C ASP A 142 -8.54 3.51 1.86
N MET A 143 -7.32 3.39 1.33
CA MET A 143 -6.24 4.34 1.59
C MET A 143 -6.57 5.73 1.03
N GLY A 144 -7.41 5.83 0.00
CA GLY A 144 -7.82 7.09 -0.61
C GLY A 144 -8.53 8.01 0.38
N ILE A 145 -9.31 7.43 1.30
CA ILE A 145 -9.98 8.17 2.38
C ILE A 145 -8.95 8.79 3.33
N LEU A 146 -7.93 8.02 3.73
CA LEU A 146 -6.88 8.51 4.63
C LEU A 146 -6.01 9.58 3.97
N LEU A 147 -5.67 9.39 2.70
CA LEU A 147 -4.91 10.35 1.92
C LEU A 147 -5.69 11.66 1.80
N ALA A 148 -6.98 11.60 1.47
CA ALA A 148 -7.87 12.75 1.40
C ALA A 148 -8.03 13.47 2.75
N ALA A 149 -8.09 12.72 3.86
CA ALA A 149 -8.18 13.28 5.21
C ALA A 149 -6.92 14.11 5.55
N VAL A 150 -5.73 13.58 5.24
CA VAL A 150 -4.46 14.31 5.46
C VAL A 150 -4.34 15.51 4.51
N GLN A 151 -4.78 15.38 3.26
CA GLN A 151 -4.78 16.49 2.30
C GLN A 151 -5.67 17.65 2.73
N GLY A 152 -6.78 17.36 3.41
CA GLY A 152 -7.70 18.37 3.95
C GLY A 152 -7.21 19.11 5.20
N LEU A 153 -6.06 18.74 5.77
CA LEU A 153 -5.54 19.44 6.94
C LEU A 153 -5.12 20.87 6.58
N GLU A 154 -5.69 21.84 7.28
CA GLU A 154 -5.27 23.25 7.32
C GLU A 154 -3.89 23.38 7.98
N THR A 155 -2.84 23.20 7.17
CA THR A 155 -1.43 23.31 7.57
C THR A 155 -0.57 23.53 6.32
N SER A 156 0.75 23.68 6.45
CA SER A 156 1.64 23.81 5.31
C SER A 156 1.69 22.54 4.46
N GLU A 157 1.96 22.70 3.16
CA GLU A 157 2.17 21.57 2.24
C GLU A 157 3.27 20.63 2.72
N ARG A 158 4.30 21.18 3.39
CA ARG A 158 5.41 20.39 3.89
C ARG A 158 4.99 19.48 5.06
N ARG A 159 4.10 19.94 5.96
CA ARG A 159 3.52 19.11 7.02
C ARG A 159 2.59 18.04 6.44
N ARG A 160 1.73 18.40 5.48
CA ARG A 160 0.91 17.42 4.74
C ARG A 160 1.77 16.36 4.06
N ALA A 161 2.78 16.76 3.30
CA ALA A 161 3.71 15.84 2.63
C ALA A 161 4.46 14.94 3.63
N ALA A 162 4.84 15.45 4.81
CA ALA A 162 5.45 14.65 5.86
C ALA A 162 4.50 13.59 6.43
N LEU A 163 3.23 13.95 6.66
CA LEU A 163 2.21 13.00 7.12
C LEU A 163 1.91 11.94 6.05
N LEU A 164 1.72 12.34 4.79
CA LEU A 164 1.49 11.42 3.67
C LEU A 164 2.64 10.42 3.49
N ARG A 165 3.90 10.87 3.56
CA ARG A 165 5.07 9.97 3.51
C ARG A 165 5.08 8.90 4.59
N HIS A 166 4.42 9.14 5.73
CA HIS A 166 4.38 8.21 6.84
C HIS A 166 3.00 7.58 7.04
N ILE A 167 2.07 7.71 6.10
CA ILE A 167 0.72 7.15 6.25
C ILE A 167 0.78 5.62 6.45
N TRP A 168 1.67 4.91 5.75
CA TRP A 168 1.96 3.46 5.95
C TRP A 168 2.92 3.14 7.12
N ARG A 169 3.17 4.10 8.01
CA ARG A 169 4.04 3.93 9.19
C ARG A 169 3.30 4.47 10.43
N PRO A 170 2.30 3.75 10.97
CA PRO A 170 1.38 4.28 11.99
C PRO A 170 2.07 4.93 13.20
N LYS A 171 3.16 4.32 13.71
CA LYS A 171 3.95 4.89 14.82
C LYS A 171 4.59 6.24 14.45
N ARG A 172 5.18 6.34 13.25
CA ARG A 172 5.81 7.58 12.76
C ARG A 172 4.75 8.64 12.42
N PHE A 173 3.64 8.24 11.82
CA PHE A 173 2.50 9.12 11.56
C PHE A 173 1.97 9.75 12.84
N ARG A 174 1.70 8.94 13.87
CA ARG A 174 1.21 9.43 15.17
C ARG A 174 2.21 10.38 15.82
N ALA A 175 3.50 10.04 15.83
CA ALA A 175 4.53 10.93 16.36
C ALA A 175 4.58 12.29 15.63
N LEU A 176 4.33 12.31 14.32
CA LEU A 176 4.22 13.56 13.56
C LEU A 176 2.95 14.34 13.88
N MET A 177 1.80 13.67 13.98
CA MET A 177 0.55 14.30 14.42
C MET A 177 0.69 14.93 15.80
N ASP A 178 1.28 14.21 16.76
CA ASP A 178 1.52 14.73 18.12
C ASP A 178 2.47 15.93 18.11
N ARG A 179 3.51 15.90 17.26
CA ARG A 179 4.41 17.03 17.10
C ARG A 179 3.71 18.25 16.48
N PHE A 180 2.98 18.05 15.38
CA PHE A 180 2.31 19.13 14.66
C PHE A 180 1.08 19.69 15.40
N SER A 181 0.52 18.95 16.36
CA SER A 181 -0.55 19.43 17.25
C SER A 181 -0.04 19.97 18.59
N GLY A 182 1.28 20.03 18.80
CA GLY A 182 1.87 20.51 20.04
C GLY A 182 1.69 19.59 21.26
N ARG A 183 1.26 18.33 21.05
CA ARG A 183 1.09 17.32 22.11
C ARG A 183 2.40 16.66 22.52
N ALA A 184 3.43 16.72 21.67
CA ALA A 184 4.76 16.19 21.96
C ALA A 184 5.77 17.31 22.28
N PRO A 185 6.63 17.14 23.30
CA PRO A 185 7.68 18.12 23.59
C PRO A 185 8.70 18.17 22.45
N VAL A 186 9.23 19.37 22.18
CA VAL A 186 10.32 19.54 21.22
C VAL A 186 11.60 18.95 21.81
N PRO A 187 12.31 18.03 21.10
CA PRO A 187 13.57 17.49 21.59
C PRO A 187 14.61 18.60 21.86
N PRO A 188 15.39 18.55 22.96
CA PRO A 188 16.35 19.60 23.33
C PRO A 188 17.38 19.92 22.22
N THR A 189 17.83 18.89 21.50
CA THR A 189 18.76 19.03 20.36
C THR A 189 18.15 19.84 19.21
N ARG A 190 16.84 19.66 18.96
CA ARG A 190 16.11 20.43 17.95
C ARG A 190 15.89 21.86 18.43
N ALA A 191 15.54 22.06 19.71
CA ALA A 191 15.40 23.40 20.27
C ALA A 191 16.70 24.21 20.17
N ALA A 192 17.85 23.60 20.51
CA ALA A 192 19.16 24.22 20.37
C ALA A 192 19.48 24.57 18.91
N LEU A 193 19.22 23.67 17.95
CA LEU A 193 19.41 23.93 16.53
C LEU A 193 18.59 25.11 16.02
N LEU A 194 17.34 25.22 16.44
CA LEU A 194 16.43 26.28 16.01
C LEU A 194 16.81 27.64 16.61
N ALA A 195 17.30 27.65 17.86
CA ALA A 195 17.67 28.85 18.59
C ALA A 195 19.05 29.43 18.21
N ALA A 196 19.98 28.60 17.73
CA ALA A 196 21.30 29.05 17.30
C ALA A 196 21.18 29.97 16.08
N GLU A 197 21.77 31.17 16.10
CA GLU A 197 21.71 32.14 14.98
C GLU A 197 22.36 31.58 13.71
N ASP A 198 23.60 31.09 13.86
CA ASP A 198 24.35 30.38 12.83
C ASP A 198 24.77 28.97 13.32
N PRO A 199 23.94 27.94 13.06
CA PRO A 199 24.27 26.56 13.41
C PRO A 199 25.51 26.01 12.67
N MET A 200 25.98 26.68 11.61
CA MET A 200 27.10 26.24 10.79
C MET A 200 28.45 26.80 11.26
N ALA A 201 28.47 27.90 12.01
CA ALA A 201 29.68 28.56 12.50
C ALA A 201 30.66 27.64 13.27
N GLY A 202 30.15 26.55 13.87
CA GLY A 202 30.93 25.57 14.64
C GLY A 202 30.89 24.15 14.09
N ALA A 203 30.38 23.92 12.88
CA ALA A 203 30.11 22.57 12.36
C ALA A 203 31.37 21.78 11.93
N GLY A 204 32.55 22.41 11.92
CA GLY A 204 33.81 21.78 11.52
C GLY A 204 33.88 21.47 10.02
N THR A 205 34.64 20.45 9.64
CA THR A 205 34.78 20.03 8.23
C THR A 205 33.48 19.44 7.70
N MET A 206 33.04 19.90 6.53
CA MET A 206 31.88 19.37 5.84
C MET A 206 32.12 17.93 5.36
N ILE A 207 31.42 16.96 5.95
CA ILE A 207 31.42 15.56 5.55
C ILE A 207 30.04 15.19 5.03
N GLY A 208 29.95 14.74 3.78
CA GLY A 208 28.70 14.28 3.16
C GLY A 208 28.45 14.89 1.78
N LEU A 209 27.31 14.53 1.19
CA LEU A 209 26.94 14.92 -0.17
C LEU A 209 26.16 16.25 -0.24
N ARG A 210 25.76 16.82 0.89
CA ARG A 210 24.99 18.08 0.93
C ARG A 210 25.92 19.28 1.04
N SER A 211 25.65 20.28 0.21
CA SER A 211 26.26 21.61 0.29
C SER A 211 25.81 22.37 1.54
N GLN A 212 26.56 23.41 1.91
CA GLN A 212 26.17 24.30 3.01
C GLN A 212 24.84 25.01 2.72
N GLU A 213 24.60 25.41 1.47
CA GLU A 213 23.35 26.05 1.04
C GLU A 213 22.14 25.13 1.24
N GLU A 214 22.24 23.86 0.85
CA GLU A 214 21.17 22.88 1.08
C GLU A 214 20.90 22.66 2.58
N ILE A 215 21.94 22.70 3.42
CA ILE A 215 21.78 22.57 4.88
C ILE A 215 21.10 23.81 5.45
N ALA A 216 21.55 25.01 5.05
CA ALA A 216 20.96 26.27 5.47
C ALA A 216 19.47 26.36 5.08
N ALA A 217 19.12 25.96 3.85
CA ALA A 217 17.74 25.89 3.38
C ALA A 217 16.88 24.95 4.24
N ARG A 218 17.42 23.79 4.63
CA ARG A 218 16.72 22.85 5.53
C ARG A 218 16.53 23.42 6.93
N ILE A 219 17.52 24.14 7.46
CA ILE A 219 17.41 24.82 8.76
C ILE A 219 16.34 25.91 8.69
N SER A 220 16.30 26.71 7.63
CA SER A 220 15.23 27.71 7.40
C SER A 220 13.86 27.04 7.42
N ALA A 221 13.69 25.96 6.65
CA ALA A 221 12.44 25.21 6.63
C ALA A 221 12.08 24.64 8.02
N LEU A 222 13.05 24.22 8.84
CA LEU A 222 12.78 23.77 10.21
C LEU A 222 12.34 24.92 11.14
N ARG A 223 12.88 26.14 10.96
CA ARG A 223 12.43 27.34 11.68
C ARG A 223 11.03 27.76 11.25
N GLU A 224 10.74 27.74 9.96
CA GLU A 224 9.39 27.98 9.43
C GLU A 224 8.37 26.96 9.98
N ASP A 225 8.75 25.67 10.08
CA ASP A 225 7.92 24.62 10.72
C ASP A 225 7.53 24.97 12.14
N ALA A 226 8.49 25.51 12.89
CA ALA A 226 8.36 25.77 14.32
C ALA A 226 7.55 27.04 14.59
N ALA A 227 7.59 28.00 13.66
CA ALA A 227 6.79 29.22 13.70
C ALA A 227 5.33 28.98 13.27
N GLU A 228 5.05 27.93 12.50
CA GLU A 228 3.70 27.59 12.06
C GLU A 228 2.82 27.14 13.24
N PRO A 229 1.59 27.69 13.38
CA PRO A 229 0.66 27.30 14.44
C PRO A 229 0.41 25.79 14.50
N PRO A 230 0.10 25.24 15.70
CA PRO A 230 -0.24 23.83 15.82
C PRO A 230 -1.57 23.52 15.10
N LEU A 231 -1.71 22.28 14.64
CA LEU A 231 -2.99 21.75 14.17
C LEU A 231 -4.05 21.90 15.26
N SER A 232 -5.26 22.30 14.88
CA SER A 232 -6.37 22.45 15.83
C SER A 232 -6.77 21.10 16.43
N ALA A 233 -7.29 21.13 17.67
CA ALA A 233 -7.77 19.92 18.33
C ALA A 233 -8.89 19.22 17.53
N GLY A 234 -9.74 19.99 16.83
CA GLY A 234 -10.79 19.47 15.96
C GLY A 234 -10.23 18.71 14.75
N GLN A 235 -9.23 19.25 14.05
CA GLN A 235 -8.59 18.55 12.94
C GLN A 235 -7.95 17.22 13.37
N VAL A 236 -7.28 17.21 14.53
CA VAL A 236 -6.69 15.97 15.05
C VAL A 236 -7.77 14.97 15.41
N ALA A 237 -8.86 15.41 16.05
CA ALA A 237 -9.99 14.54 16.39
C ALA A 237 -10.67 13.94 15.15
N LEU A 238 -10.79 14.70 14.05
CA LEU A 238 -11.34 14.17 12.79
C LEU A 238 -10.43 13.11 12.16
N ILE A 239 -9.11 13.31 12.16
CA ILE A 239 -8.16 12.28 11.70
C ILE A 239 -8.28 11.02 12.57
N ASP A 240 -8.33 11.18 13.89
CA ASP A 240 -8.48 10.06 14.82
C ASP A 240 -9.83 9.34 14.60
N ALA A 241 -10.91 10.07 14.30
CA ALA A 241 -12.22 9.51 13.99
C ALA A 241 -12.20 8.68 12.70
N VAL A 242 -11.62 9.20 11.60
CA VAL A 242 -11.45 8.43 10.35
C VAL A 242 -10.65 7.16 10.63
N LEU A 243 -9.54 7.27 11.36
CA LEU A 243 -8.69 6.12 11.68
C LEU A 243 -9.34 5.07 12.57
N ALA A 244 -10.36 5.46 13.33
CA ALA A 244 -11.12 4.57 14.20
C ALA A 244 -12.26 3.84 13.48
N VAL A 245 -12.60 4.21 12.24
CA VAL A 245 -13.67 3.55 11.48
C VAL A 245 -13.29 2.09 11.20
N ARG A 246 -14.01 1.18 11.85
CA ARG A 246 -13.95 -0.27 11.66
C ARG A 246 -15.33 -0.86 11.88
N GLU A 247 -15.97 -1.28 10.80
CA GLU A 247 -17.35 -1.79 10.76
C GLU A 247 -17.56 -2.63 9.50
N THR A 248 -18.77 -3.12 9.22
CA THR A 248 -19.08 -3.63 7.87
C THR A 248 -19.18 -2.48 6.86
N CYS A 249 -19.02 -2.75 5.56
CA CYS A 249 -18.93 -1.70 4.53
C CYS A 249 -20.10 -0.71 4.57
N VAL A 250 -21.32 -1.18 4.84
CA VAL A 250 -22.52 -0.33 4.88
C VAL A 250 -22.48 0.64 6.08
N PHE A 251 -22.22 0.13 7.29
CA PHE A 251 -22.14 0.98 8.49
C PHE A 251 -20.90 1.88 8.49
N ALA A 252 -19.78 1.38 7.99
CA ALA A 252 -18.58 2.19 7.79
C ALA A 252 -18.84 3.36 6.84
N LEU A 253 -19.59 3.14 5.75
CA LEU A 253 -19.96 4.20 4.81
C LEU A 253 -20.85 5.27 5.47
N GLU A 254 -21.81 4.88 6.32
CA GLU A 254 -22.62 5.81 7.09
C GLU A 254 -21.75 6.67 8.03
N HIS A 255 -20.88 6.03 8.82
CA HIS A 255 -19.96 6.76 9.71
C HIS A 255 -19.03 7.71 8.95
N LEU A 256 -18.51 7.30 7.78
CA LEU A 256 -17.65 8.13 6.96
C LEU A 256 -18.38 9.31 6.33
N ARG A 257 -19.67 9.16 5.97
CA ARG A 257 -20.51 10.26 5.49
C ARG A 257 -20.74 11.29 6.59
N ASP A 258 -20.96 10.86 7.83
CA ASP A 258 -21.09 11.76 8.97
C ASP A 258 -19.79 12.55 9.21
N ILE A 259 -18.63 11.87 9.18
CA ILE A 259 -17.33 12.54 9.30
C ILE A 259 -17.10 13.53 8.14
N ALA A 260 -17.56 13.20 6.93
CA ALA A 260 -17.39 14.06 5.75
C ALA A 260 -18.14 15.39 5.86
N VAL A 261 -19.14 15.52 6.76
CA VAL A 261 -19.82 16.79 7.03
C VAL A 261 -18.83 17.80 7.63
N ASP A 262 -18.03 17.37 8.60
CA ASP A 262 -17.03 18.21 9.28
C ASP A 262 -15.65 18.16 8.61
N MET A 263 -15.42 17.18 7.72
CA MET A 263 -14.21 17.05 6.90
C MET A 263 -14.58 16.88 5.41
N PRO A 264 -15.03 17.93 4.70
CA PRO A 264 -15.47 17.81 3.31
C PRO A 264 -14.40 17.26 2.35
N SER A 265 -13.12 17.36 2.71
CA SER A 265 -12.01 16.85 1.90
C SER A 265 -12.08 15.35 1.65
N ILE A 266 -12.71 14.54 2.53
CA ILE A 266 -12.87 13.10 2.29
C ILE A 266 -14.07 12.76 1.41
N GLY A 267 -14.96 13.71 1.12
CA GLY A 267 -16.25 13.44 0.47
C GLY A 267 -16.15 12.68 -0.86
N THR A 268 -15.20 13.06 -1.72
CA THR A 268 -14.98 12.35 -3.00
C THR A 268 -14.52 10.91 -2.79
N ALA A 269 -13.63 10.66 -1.82
CA ALA A 269 -13.16 9.30 -1.52
C ALA A 269 -14.27 8.44 -0.91
N VAL A 270 -15.12 9.02 -0.06
CA VAL A 270 -16.30 8.35 0.51
C VAL A 270 -17.31 8.00 -0.58
N GLU A 271 -17.52 8.88 -1.56
CA GLU A 271 -18.40 8.59 -2.71
C GLU A 271 -17.82 7.48 -3.60
N GLN A 272 -16.51 7.46 -3.83
CA GLN A 272 -15.84 6.36 -4.53
C GLN A 272 -16.00 5.03 -3.79
N PHE A 273 -15.90 5.04 -2.46
CA PHE A 273 -16.18 3.86 -1.64
C PHE A 273 -17.65 3.41 -1.77
N SER A 274 -18.62 4.32 -1.76
CA SER A 274 -20.03 4.00 -2.02
C SER A 274 -20.23 3.32 -3.36
N ARG A 275 -19.70 3.90 -4.45
CA ARG A 275 -19.79 3.33 -5.80
C ARG A 275 -19.17 1.95 -5.89
N ARG A 276 -18.09 1.70 -5.14
CA ARG A 276 -17.43 0.40 -5.05
C ARG A 276 -18.32 -0.64 -4.38
N CYS A 277 -18.96 -0.29 -3.27
CA CYS A 277 -19.93 -1.15 -2.58
C CYS A 277 -21.08 -1.53 -3.53
N ASP A 278 -21.62 -0.56 -4.28
CA ASP A 278 -22.67 -0.83 -5.27
C ASP A 278 -22.16 -1.78 -6.36
N ALA A 279 -20.98 -1.52 -6.92
CA ALA A 279 -20.38 -2.36 -7.97
C ALA A 279 -20.06 -3.79 -7.49
N MET A 280 -19.69 -3.96 -6.22
CA MET A 280 -19.47 -5.26 -5.56
C MET A 280 -20.80 -5.98 -5.32
N TYR A 281 -21.81 -5.27 -4.84
CA TYR A 281 -23.16 -5.82 -4.63
C TYR A 281 -23.76 -6.34 -5.94
N GLN A 282 -23.62 -5.60 -7.05
CA GLN A 282 -24.07 -6.04 -8.38
C GLN A 282 -23.32 -7.29 -8.89
N ARG A 283 -22.15 -7.60 -8.32
CA ARG A 283 -21.38 -8.83 -8.61
C ARG A 283 -21.64 -9.94 -7.59
N GLY A 284 -22.63 -9.80 -6.71
CA GLY A 284 -23.05 -10.83 -5.75
C GLY A 284 -22.25 -10.86 -4.45
N VAL A 285 -21.46 -9.82 -4.14
CA VAL A 285 -20.77 -9.70 -2.85
C VAL A 285 -21.74 -9.19 -1.79
N ASP A 286 -21.81 -9.88 -0.64
CA ASP A 286 -22.61 -9.46 0.53
C ASP A 286 -21.90 -8.32 1.29
N VAL A 287 -21.99 -7.10 0.76
CA VAL A 287 -21.36 -5.90 1.35
C VAL A 287 -21.92 -5.52 2.73
N GLN A 288 -23.07 -6.07 3.13
CA GLN A 288 -23.63 -5.86 4.47
C GLN A 288 -22.81 -6.57 5.56
N LYS A 289 -22.09 -7.64 5.19
CA LYS A 289 -21.25 -8.44 6.08
C LYS A 289 -19.75 -8.33 5.77
N LEU A 290 -19.39 -7.55 4.76
CA LEU A 290 -18.00 -7.38 4.37
C LEU A 290 -17.32 -6.42 5.34
N ASP A 291 -16.28 -6.89 6.02
CA ASP A 291 -15.51 -6.07 6.96
C ASP A 291 -14.80 -4.92 6.22
N PHE A 292 -14.86 -3.73 6.81
CA PHE A 292 -14.15 -2.54 6.38
C PHE A 292 -13.42 -1.89 7.57
N GLU A 293 -12.17 -1.52 7.36
CA GLU A 293 -11.42 -0.68 8.30
C GLU A 293 -10.69 0.40 7.50
N ALA A 294 -10.93 1.67 7.84
CA ALA A 294 -10.31 2.79 7.12
C ALA A 294 -8.78 2.78 7.25
N ALA A 295 -8.26 2.25 8.38
CA ALA A 295 -6.84 2.08 8.63
C ALA A 295 -6.23 0.78 8.05
N TYR A 296 -7.03 -0.07 7.39
CA TYR A 296 -6.54 -1.29 6.76
C TYR A 296 -5.59 -0.97 5.61
N GLY A 297 -4.53 -1.79 5.45
CA GLY A 297 -3.49 -1.58 4.42
C GLY A 297 -2.29 -0.71 4.86
N ARG A 298 -2.39 0.01 5.98
CA ARG A 298 -1.32 0.89 6.49
C ARG A 298 -0.02 0.19 6.94
N THR A 299 0.02 -1.14 7.05
CA THR A 299 1.18 -1.86 7.61
C THR A 299 1.74 -2.96 6.72
N SER A 300 0.91 -3.56 5.87
CA SER A 300 1.26 -4.75 5.08
C SER A 300 1.34 -4.49 3.58
N MET A 301 0.98 -3.28 3.12
CA MET A 301 0.73 -3.02 1.70
C MET A 301 1.21 -1.63 1.23
N GLU A 302 2.53 -1.41 1.34
CA GLU A 302 3.22 -0.14 1.08
C GLU A 302 3.27 0.24 -0.41
N TYR A 303 2.15 0.64 -1.02
CA TYR A 303 2.07 1.37 -2.30
C TYR A 303 0.61 1.56 -2.74
N TYR A 304 -0.34 0.82 -2.16
CA TYR A 304 -1.75 1.03 -2.47
C TYR A 304 -2.22 2.38 -1.94
N ASP A 305 -2.95 3.09 -2.79
CA ASP A 305 -3.41 4.47 -2.59
C ASP A 305 -4.94 4.61 -2.72
N GLY A 306 -5.66 3.48 -2.85
CA GLY A 306 -7.11 3.42 -2.85
C GLY A 306 -7.63 2.17 -2.13
N PHE A 307 -8.59 1.49 -2.75
CA PHE A 307 -9.16 0.24 -2.26
C PHE A 307 -8.09 -0.79 -1.93
N VAL A 308 -8.24 -1.50 -0.81
CA VAL A 308 -7.36 -2.60 -0.39
C VAL A 308 -8.19 -3.73 0.19
N PHE A 309 -7.71 -4.97 0.04
CA PHE A 309 -8.40 -6.15 0.56
C PHE A 309 -7.45 -7.28 0.93
N GLY A 310 -7.90 -8.17 1.82
CA GLY A 310 -7.21 -9.42 2.11
C GLY A 310 -8.16 -10.52 2.57
N PHE A 311 -7.72 -11.76 2.37
CA PHE A 311 -8.45 -12.97 2.73
C PHE A 311 -7.66 -13.77 3.76
N TYR A 312 -8.30 -14.07 4.89
CA TYR A 312 -7.66 -14.59 6.09
C TYR A 312 -8.28 -15.93 6.51
N PRO A 313 -7.47 -16.93 6.87
CA PRO A 313 -7.98 -18.18 7.42
C PRO A 313 -8.27 -18.00 8.92
N GLU A 314 -9.53 -17.75 9.31
CA GLU A 314 -9.89 -17.50 10.71
C GLU A 314 -9.51 -18.65 11.65
N ALA A 315 -9.65 -19.89 11.18
CA ALA A 315 -9.29 -21.09 11.93
C ALA A 315 -7.77 -21.28 12.11
N ARG A 316 -6.94 -20.50 11.40
CA ARG A 316 -5.47 -20.60 11.39
C ARG A 316 -4.81 -19.22 11.47
N PRO A 317 -4.96 -18.50 12.61
CA PRO A 317 -4.40 -17.15 12.79
C PRO A 317 -2.87 -17.13 12.80
N ASP A 318 -2.22 -18.30 12.90
CA ASP A 318 -0.77 -18.47 12.74
C ASP A 318 -0.30 -18.25 11.30
N LEU A 319 -1.19 -18.43 10.32
CA LEU A 319 -0.87 -18.27 8.91
C LEU A 319 -0.98 -16.80 8.46
N PRO A 320 -0.13 -16.36 7.53
CA PRO A 320 -0.31 -15.08 6.87
C PRO A 320 -1.59 -15.08 6.01
N PRO A 321 -2.01 -13.90 5.50
CA PRO A 321 -3.16 -13.82 4.59
C PRO A 321 -2.95 -14.71 3.37
N VAL A 322 -4.01 -15.42 2.97
CA VAL A 322 -4.03 -16.28 1.77
C VAL A 322 -3.93 -15.43 0.51
N ALA A 323 -4.64 -14.30 0.51
CA ALA A 323 -4.64 -13.38 -0.60
C ALA A 323 -4.66 -11.94 -0.11
N THR A 324 -4.06 -11.06 -0.89
CA THR A 324 -3.98 -9.62 -0.64
C THR A 324 -4.01 -8.87 -1.96
N GLY A 325 -4.65 -7.71 -1.99
CA GLY A 325 -4.69 -6.87 -3.18
C GLY A 325 -5.15 -5.46 -2.88
N GLY A 326 -5.21 -4.64 -3.93
CA GLY A 326 -5.64 -3.26 -3.84
C GLY A 326 -5.34 -2.45 -5.08
N ARG A 327 -5.70 -1.16 -5.02
CA ARG A 327 -5.51 -0.14 -6.06
C ARG A 327 -4.21 0.63 -5.84
N TYR A 328 -3.47 0.87 -6.92
CA TYR A 328 -2.11 1.41 -6.90
C TYR A 328 -1.86 2.41 -8.05
N ASP A 329 -2.68 3.45 -8.14
CA ASP A 329 -2.64 4.40 -9.25
C ASP A 329 -1.35 5.25 -9.23
N ALA A 330 -0.87 5.63 -8.04
CA ALA A 330 0.39 6.34 -7.85
C ALA A 330 1.60 5.53 -8.33
N LEU A 331 1.53 4.20 -8.26
CA LEU A 331 2.60 3.33 -8.74
C LEU A 331 2.71 3.39 -10.27
N THR A 332 1.58 3.35 -10.98
CA THR A 332 1.58 3.44 -12.45
C THR A 332 2.08 4.81 -12.91
N GLN A 333 1.68 5.88 -12.23
CA GLN A 333 2.16 7.23 -12.52
C GLN A 333 3.68 7.34 -12.35
N ARG A 334 4.22 6.72 -11.30
CA ARG A 334 5.66 6.77 -11.01
C ARG A 334 6.51 6.00 -12.02
N LEU A 335 5.97 4.91 -12.55
CA LEU A 335 6.67 4.06 -13.52
C LEU A 335 6.36 4.41 -14.99
N GLY A 336 5.39 5.28 -15.23
CA GLY A 336 4.95 5.66 -16.57
C GLY A 336 5.64 6.86 -17.20
N ASP A 337 6.72 7.38 -16.60
CA ASP A 337 7.46 8.56 -17.07
C ASP A 337 6.55 9.75 -17.44
N GLY A 338 5.47 9.96 -16.67
CA GLY A 338 4.48 11.02 -16.87
C GLY A 338 3.13 10.55 -17.41
N ALA A 339 3.04 9.34 -17.98
CA ALA A 339 1.78 8.65 -18.21
C ALA A 339 1.28 7.97 -16.92
N SER A 340 -0.04 7.82 -16.78
CA SER A 340 -0.65 7.12 -15.66
C SER A 340 -1.94 6.45 -16.12
N ILE A 341 -2.23 5.31 -15.51
CA ILE A 341 -3.47 4.57 -15.70
C ILE A 341 -3.93 4.02 -14.35
N PRO A 342 -5.21 4.16 -13.97
CA PRO A 342 -5.73 3.54 -12.78
C PRO A 342 -5.58 2.01 -12.85
N ALA A 343 -5.05 1.41 -11.78
CA ALA A 343 -4.75 -0.01 -11.72
C ALA A 343 -5.10 -0.63 -10.38
N VAL A 344 -5.61 -1.86 -10.43
CA VAL A 344 -5.98 -2.66 -9.27
C VAL A 344 -5.70 -4.12 -9.54
N GLY A 345 -5.29 -4.84 -8.51
CA GLY A 345 -5.22 -6.29 -8.59
C GLY A 345 -4.85 -6.91 -7.27
N GLY A 346 -4.41 -8.15 -7.33
CA GLY A 346 -4.08 -8.90 -6.12
C GLY A 346 -3.34 -10.18 -6.41
N VAL A 347 -2.99 -10.84 -5.33
CA VAL A 347 -2.22 -12.08 -5.36
C VAL A 347 -2.76 -13.09 -4.36
N ILE A 348 -2.78 -14.36 -4.79
CA ILE A 348 -3.09 -15.54 -3.98
C ILE A 348 -1.79 -16.32 -3.77
N ARG A 349 -1.63 -16.87 -2.56
CA ARG A 349 -0.52 -17.73 -2.14
C ARG A 349 -0.94 -19.20 -2.14
N PRO A 350 -0.57 -19.99 -3.18
CA PRO A 350 -0.94 -21.40 -3.29
C PRO A 350 -0.42 -22.25 -2.13
N ASP A 351 0.77 -21.91 -1.60
CA ASP A 351 1.38 -22.61 -0.47
C ASP A 351 0.50 -22.57 0.78
N ILE A 352 -0.15 -21.44 1.07
CA ILE A 352 -1.06 -21.29 2.20
C ILE A 352 -2.36 -22.06 1.94
N LEU A 353 -2.92 -21.97 0.73
CA LEU A 353 -4.15 -22.70 0.39
C LEU A 353 -3.99 -24.20 0.58
N CYS A 354 -2.91 -24.77 0.06
CA CYS A 354 -2.66 -26.18 0.25
C CYS A 354 -2.51 -26.54 1.74
N SER A 355 -1.95 -25.64 2.57
CA SER A 355 -1.85 -25.87 4.02
C SER A 355 -3.21 -25.90 4.72
N LEU A 356 -4.21 -25.23 4.16
CA LEU A 356 -5.60 -25.29 4.63
C LEU A 356 -6.30 -26.58 4.19
N GLU A 357 -6.06 -27.05 2.96
CA GLU A 357 -6.62 -28.31 2.42
C GLU A 357 -6.18 -29.56 3.23
N GLN A 358 -5.09 -29.47 4.00
CA GLN A 358 -4.59 -30.56 4.85
C GLN A 358 -5.10 -30.50 6.30
N GLY A 359 -5.66 -29.35 6.72
CA GLY A 359 -6.18 -29.15 8.07
C GLY A 359 -7.69 -29.36 8.20
N GLN A 360 -8.36 -29.56 7.07
CA GLN A 360 -9.75 -30.04 6.97
C GLN A 360 -9.75 -31.56 6.89
#